data_AF-A0A9D5W0P2-F1
#
_entry.id   AF-A0A9D5W0P2-F1
#
_cell.length_a   1.000
_cell.length_b   1.000
_cell.length_c   1.000
_cell.angle_alpha   90.00
_cell.angle_beta   90.00
_cell.angle_gamma   90.00
#
_symmetry.space_group_name_H-M   'P 1'
#
loop_
_entity.id
_entity.type
_entity.pdbx_description
1 polymer ?
#
loop_
_entity_poly.entity_id
_entity_poly.type
_entity_poly.pdbx_seq_one_letter_code
_entity_poly.pdbx_strand_id
1 'polypeptide(L)' 'MGRHFEKVKHYLMELNLHIVSEDEEKELVVVSDENLGIKNMVIDCEEPILIFEQIIM' A
#
# COMPACT_ATOMS: atom_id res chain seq x y z
N MET A 1 -7.65 -2.00 13.44
CA MET A 1 -7.79 -1.46 12.08
C MET A 1 -8.48 -0.11 12.08
N GLY A 2 -7.75 0.93 11.70
CA GLY A 2 -8.32 2.19 11.27
C GLY A 2 -9.22 2.01 10.05
N ARG A 3 -10.33 2.74 10.01
CA ARG A 3 -11.29 2.73 8.88
C ARG A 3 -10.62 3.11 7.55
N HIS A 4 -9.55 3.91 7.62
CA HIS A 4 -8.79 4.37 6.47
C HIS A 4 -7.91 3.26 5.87
N PHE A 5 -7.22 2.49 6.70
CA PHE A 5 -6.41 1.35 6.25
C PHE A 5 -7.22 0.33 5.45
N GLU A 6 -8.38 -0.08 5.97
CA GLU A 6 -9.27 -1.02 5.27
C GLU A 6 -9.79 -0.47 3.93
N LYS A 7 -10.09 0.83 3.91
CA LYS A 7 -10.50 1.50 2.68
C LYS A 7 -9.39 1.51 1.63
N VAL A 8 -8.14 1.75 2.05
CA VAL A 8 -6.97 1.70 1.17
C VAL A 8 -6.78 0.27 0.65
N LYS A 9 -6.81 -0.75 1.51
CA LYS A 9 -6.71 -2.16 1.09
C LYS A 9 -7.76 -2.54 0.05
N HIS A 10 -9.00 -2.08 0.21
CA HIS A 10 -10.06 -2.30 -0.78
C HIS A 10 -9.69 -1.71 -2.15
N TYR A 11 -9.17 -0.48 -2.20
CA TYR A 11 -8.72 0.13 -3.45
C TYR A 11 -7.56 -0.64 -4.10
N LEU A 12 -6.60 -1.13 -3.31
CA LEU A 12 -5.50 -1.94 -3.85
C LEU A 12 -6.01 -3.22 -4.50
N MET A 13 -7.02 -3.85 -3.91
CA MET A 13 -7.69 -5.03 -4.48
C MET A 13 -8.46 -4.69 -5.77
N GLU A 14 -9.21 -3.58 -5.79
CA GLU A 14 -9.94 -3.14 -7.00
C GLU A 14 -9.00 -2.80 -8.16
N LEU A 15 -7.82 -2.25 -7.86
CA LEU A 15 -6.76 -1.99 -8.83
C LEU A 15 -5.98 -3.24 -9.23
N ASN A 16 -6.27 -4.39 -8.61
CA ASN A 16 -5.58 -5.66 -8.81
C ASN A 16 -4.05 -5.55 -8.59
N LEU A 17 -3.63 -4.70 -7.65
CA LEU A 17 -2.24 -4.59 -7.23
C LEU A 17 -1.86 -5.79 -6.36
N HIS A 18 -0.71 -6.38 -6.61
CA HIS A 18 -0.24 -7.52 -5.84
C HIS A 18 0.34 -7.07 -4.49
N ILE A 19 -0.34 -7.41 -3.39
CA ILE A 19 0.13 -7.18 -2.02
C ILE A 19 1.25 -8.18 -1.72
N VAL A 20 2.45 -7.66 -1.47
CA VAL A 20 3.66 -8.44 -1.15
C VAL A 20 3.76 -8.70 0.36
N SER A 21 3.38 -7.72 1.18
CA SER A 21 3.35 -7.83 2.64
C SER A 21 2.45 -6.77 3.27
N GLU A 22 2.00 -7.02 4.50
CA GLU A 22 1.25 -6.06 5.31
C GLU A 22 1.67 -6.13 6.79
N ASP A 23 1.55 -5.01 7.48
CA ASP A 23 1.73 -4.86 8.92
C ASP A 23 0.52 -4.09 9.46
N GLU A 24 -0.47 -4.81 9.98
CA GLU A 24 -1.73 -4.24 10.46
C GLU A 24 -1.55 -3.37 11.71
N GLU A 25 -0.54 -3.65 12.54
CA GLU A 25 -0.26 -2.86 13.75
C GLU A 25 0.28 -1.48 13.38
N LYS A 26 1.04 -1.40 12.28
CA LYS A 26 1.58 -0.15 11.74
C LYS A 26 0.76 0.44 10.60
N GLU A 27 -0.37 -0.17 10.23
CA GLU A 27 -1.20 0.25 9.10
C GLU A 27 -0.41 0.42 7.77
N LEU A 28 0.55 -0.49 7.55
CA LEU A 28 1.45 -0.50 6.39
C LEU A 28 1.10 -1.63 5.41
N VAL A 29 1.17 -1.36 4.12
CA VAL A 29 1.04 -2.36 3.06
C VAL A 29 2.07 -2.13 1.96
N VAL A 30 2.69 -3.21 1.50
CA VAL A 30 3.67 -3.18 0.40
C VAL A 30 3.06 -3.83 -0.81
N VAL A 31 3.08 -3.14 -1.95
CA VAL A 31 2.54 -3.63 -3.22
C VAL A 31 3.61 -3.67 -4.30
N SER A 32 3.40 -4.51 -5.31
CA SER A 32 4.21 -4.57 -6.51
C SER A 32 3.36 -4.89 -7.73
N ASP A 33 3.69 -4.28 -8.86
CA ASP A 33 3.22 -4.64 -10.19
C ASP A 33 4.23 -4.13 -11.22
N GLU A 34 5.11 -5.01 -11.69
CA GLU A 34 6.15 -4.67 -12.66
C GLU A 34 5.57 -4.22 -14.01
N ASN A 35 4.34 -4.64 -14.38
CA ASN A 35 3.70 -4.18 -15.61
C ASN A 35 3.31 -2.70 -15.53
N LEU A 36 3.09 -2.20 -14.32
CA LEU A 36 2.78 -0.80 -14.03
C LEU A 36 4.01 0.00 -13.57
N GLY A 37 5.20 -0.63 -13.52
CA GLY A 37 6.43 -0.01 -13.01
C GLY A 37 6.44 0.21 -11.49
N ILE A 38 5.62 -0.54 -10.76
CA ILE A 38 5.52 -0.49 -9.30
C ILE A 38 6.36 -1.63 -8.72
N LYS A 39 7.36 -1.30 -7.92
CA LYS A 39 8.27 -2.27 -7.31
C LYS A 39 8.46 -1.97 -5.84
N ASN A 40 7.91 -2.83 -4.99
CA ASN A 40 7.94 -2.73 -3.53
C ASN A 40 7.54 -1.32 -3.04
N MET A 41 6.47 -0.76 -3.60
CA MET A 41 5.92 0.50 -3.12
C MET A 41 5.29 0.27 -1.75
N VAL A 42 5.77 1.02 -0.75
CA VAL A 42 5.24 1.04 0.60
C VAL A 42 4.13 2.07 0.66
N ILE A 43 2.99 1.68 1.21
CA ILE A 43 1.84 2.53 1.45
C ILE A 43 1.60 2.57 2.95
N ASP A 44 1.80 3.74 3.54
CA ASP A 44 1.69 3.99 4.96
C ASP A 44 0.45 4.84 5.26
N CYS A 45 -0.51 4.25 5.99
CA CYS A 45 -1.79 4.87 6.29
C CYS A 45 -1.74 5.69 7.58
N GLU A 46 -0.88 6.71 7.62
CA GLU A 46 -0.78 7.64 8.75
C GLU A 46 -1.94 8.66 8.77
N GLU A 47 -2.39 9.11 9.94
CA GLU A 47 -3.36 10.21 10.01
C GLU A 47 -2.64 11.57 10.15
N PRO A 48 -3.00 12.60 9.35
CA PRO A 48 -4.06 12.67 8.34
C PRO A 48 -3.56 12.41 6.90
N ILE A 49 -2.40 11.75 6.72
CA ILE A 49 -1.67 11.67 5.45
C ILE A 49 -1.47 10.23 4.98
N LEU A 50 -1.88 9.93 3.74
CA LEU A 50 -1.50 8.68 3.08
C LEU A 50 -0.16 8.87 2.38
N ILE A 51 0.85 8.10 2.79
CA ILE A 51 2.20 8.19 2.23
C ILE A 51 2.44 7.03 1.25
N PHE A 52 3.03 7.35 0.10
CA PHE A 52 3.47 6.38 -0.90
C PHE A 52 4.97 6.53 -1.10
N GLU A 53 5.74 5.48 -0.79
CA GLU A 53 7.19 5.47 -0.91
C GLU A 53 7.66 4.34 -1.82
N GLN A 54 8.50 4.66 -2.79
CA GLN A 54 9.15 3.67 -3.64
C GLN A 54 10.58 4.10 -3.91
N ILE A 55 11.53 3.18 -3.76
CA ILE A 55 12.91 3.42 -4.15
C ILE A 55 13.00 3.34 -5.68
N ILE A 56 13.42 4.43 -6.31
CA ILE A 56 13.78 4.45 -7.72
C ILE A 56 15.29 4.20 -7.81
N MET A 57 15.69 3.17 -8.57
CA MET A 57 17.10 2.85 -8.83
C MET A 57 17.55 3.40 -10.16
#